data_AF-K1YDJ2-F1
#
_entry.id   AF-K1YDJ2-F1
#
_cell.length_a   1.000
_cell.length_b   1.000
_cell.length_c   1.000
_cell.angle_alpha   90.00
_cell.angle_beta   90.00
_cell.angle_gamma   90.00
#
_symmetry.space_group_name_H-M   'P 1'
#
loop_
_entity.id
_entity.type
_entity.pdbx_description
1 polymer ?
#
loop_
_entity_poly.entity_id
_entity_poly.type
_entity_poly.pdbx_seq_one_letter_code
_entity_poly.pdbx_strand_id
1 'polypeptide(L)'
;MSAYLFKLFGFVIFSVFILAQYYSVGFHNESGTGYGPYLITLAIAYATYKFFTLTSKKDKVTFSPLSIALYAILHLFILCFVYFSLTGGANGGFVLFFKIFGYLLLPAMLTLIVYSLGKKVIHRFVPSFEQEEMAFRFLLSLGFGFVLFLTALTIVGSLGQYNILAVIGLLLVSGVIAYKEIIESLASLWSYKIELPNHKPNGSFFEQVNLPLLSTEILFMILTFLISVNFINIIRPMPIGWDDLGVYMNYPQIMANNGEIAKWVGMMAWQTLTGIGFMFHSAP
;
A
#
# COMPACT_ATOMS: atom_id res chain seq x y z
N MET A 1 -10.34 -32.05 12.11
CA MET A 1 -9.19 -31.23 11.65
C MET A 1 -8.73 -31.63 10.23
N SER A 2 -8.34 -32.88 9.97
CA SER A 2 -7.91 -33.33 8.62
C SER A 2 -8.94 -33.09 7.51
N ALA A 3 -10.20 -33.49 7.72
CA ALA A 3 -11.28 -33.27 6.73
C ALA A 3 -11.61 -31.77 6.47
N TYR A 4 -11.36 -30.90 7.44
CA TYR A 4 -11.51 -29.45 7.29
C TYR A 4 -10.35 -28.85 6.50
N LEU A 5 -9.11 -29.25 6.81
CA LEU A 5 -7.93 -28.82 6.06
C LEU A 5 -8.06 -29.21 4.58
N PHE A 6 -8.53 -30.41 4.28
CA PHE A 6 -8.75 -30.86 2.90
C PHE A 6 -9.74 -29.97 2.12
N LYS A 7 -10.87 -29.59 2.73
CA LYS A 7 -11.84 -28.67 2.11
C LYS A 7 -11.26 -27.29 1.86
N LEU A 8 -10.46 -26.79 2.82
CA LEU A 8 -9.84 -25.48 2.75
C LEU A 8 -8.71 -25.44 1.71
N PHE A 9 -7.93 -26.51 1.58
CA PHE A 9 -6.96 -26.70 0.49
C PHE A 9 -7.63 -26.79 -0.88
N GLY A 10 -8.83 -27.38 -0.98
CA GLY A 10 -9.62 -27.38 -2.21
C GLY A 10 -9.94 -25.97 -2.72
N PHE A 11 -10.25 -25.02 -1.83
CA PHE A 11 -10.49 -23.62 -2.19
C PHE A 11 -9.21 -22.87 -2.59
N VAL A 12 -8.07 -23.18 -1.96
CA VAL A 12 -6.77 -22.63 -2.37
C VAL A 12 -6.42 -23.12 -3.78
N ILE A 13 -6.61 -24.41 -4.06
CA ILE A 13 -6.41 -24.99 -5.41
C ILE A 13 -7.35 -24.34 -6.42
N PHE A 14 -8.61 -24.10 -6.06
CA PHE A 14 -9.56 -23.40 -6.93
C PHE A 14 -9.13 -21.96 -7.22
N SER A 15 -8.65 -21.23 -6.21
CA SER A 15 -8.15 -19.85 -6.38
C SER A 15 -6.90 -19.82 -7.28
N VAL A 16 -6.00 -20.79 -7.11
CA VAL A 16 -4.84 -21.02 -8.00
C VAL A 16 -5.28 -21.32 -9.43
N PHE A 17 -6.32 -22.14 -9.60
CA PHE A 17 -6.88 -22.45 -10.91
C PHE A 17 -7.45 -21.20 -11.60
N ILE A 18 -8.18 -20.35 -10.88
CA ILE A 18 -8.68 -19.07 -11.42
C ILE A 18 -7.53 -18.15 -11.84
N LEU A 19 -6.48 -18.04 -11.03
CA LEU A 19 -5.27 -17.29 -11.39
C LEU A 19 -4.59 -17.86 -12.64
N ALA A 20 -4.44 -19.18 -12.73
CA ALA A 20 -3.86 -19.83 -13.90
C ALA A 20 -4.70 -19.61 -15.17
N GLN A 21 -6.04 -19.63 -15.06
CA GLN A 21 -6.95 -19.34 -16.17
C GLN A 21 -6.86 -17.88 -16.61
N TYR A 22 -6.77 -16.93 -15.68
CA TYR A 22 -6.59 -15.51 -15.99
C TYR A 22 -5.34 -15.25 -16.84
N TYR A 23 -4.21 -15.88 -16.50
CA TYR A 23 -2.96 -15.78 -17.27
C TYR A 23 -2.89 -16.69 -18.51
N SER A 24 -3.90 -17.55 -18.74
CA SER A 24 -3.99 -18.37 -19.96
C SER A 24 -4.63 -17.64 -21.15
N VAL A 25 -5.22 -16.46 -20.92
CA VAL A 25 -5.79 -15.61 -21.97
C VAL A 25 -4.65 -14.97 -22.78
N GLY A 26 -4.64 -15.18 -24.10
CA GLY A 26 -3.52 -14.85 -25.01
C GLY A 26 -3.08 -13.39 -25.10
N PHE A 27 -3.71 -12.48 -24.35
CA PHE A 27 -3.23 -11.10 -24.17
C PHE A 27 -2.18 -10.95 -23.06
N HIS A 28 -2.02 -11.97 -22.19
CA HIS A 28 -1.00 -12.01 -21.15
C HIS A 28 0.13 -12.96 -21.57
N ASN A 29 1.04 -12.48 -22.41
CA ASN A 29 2.23 -13.22 -22.86
C ASN A 29 3.30 -13.40 -21.77
N GLU A 30 2.96 -13.12 -20.51
CA GLU A 30 3.75 -13.46 -19.33
C GLU A 30 3.52 -14.95 -19.05
N SER A 31 4.33 -15.82 -19.66
CA SER A 31 4.19 -17.28 -19.55
C SER A 31 3.91 -17.73 -18.12
N GLY A 32 2.74 -18.33 -17.86
CA GLY A 32 2.35 -18.87 -16.55
C GLY A 32 3.30 -19.93 -15.98
N THR A 33 4.29 -20.36 -16.78
CA THR A 33 5.42 -21.22 -16.40
C THR A 33 6.42 -20.44 -15.55
N GLY A 34 6.12 -20.29 -14.26
CA GLY A 34 7.03 -19.62 -13.32
C GLY A 34 6.46 -19.34 -11.94
N TYR A 35 5.15 -19.22 -11.82
CA TYR A 35 4.54 -18.88 -10.53
C TYR A 35 4.39 -20.07 -9.57
N GLY A 36 4.81 -21.29 -9.96
CA GLY A 36 4.75 -22.49 -9.12
C GLY A 36 5.41 -22.31 -7.75
N PRO A 37 6.68 -21.88 -7.66
CA PRO A 37 7.34 -21.57 -6.40
C PRO A 37 6.58 -20.54 -5.55
N TYR A 38 6.05 -19.48 -6.16
CA TYR A 38 5.24 -18.48 -5.46
C TYR A 38 3.98 -19.08 -4.83
N LEU A 39 3.23 -19.88 -5.59
CA LEU A 39 2.02 -20.54 -5.11
C LEU A 39 2.33 -21.52 -3.97
N ILE A 40 3.45 -22.25 -4.06
CA ILE A 40 3.92 -23.14 -2.98
C ILE A 40 4.25 -22.32 -1.73
N THR A 41 5.01 -21.23 -1.86
CA THR A 41 5.37 -20.38 -0.71
C THR A 41 4.13 -19.77 -0.06
N LEU A 42 3.17 -19.30 -0.85
CA LEU A 42 1.91 -18.74 -0.36
C LEU A 42 1.04 -19.81 0.32
N ALA A 43 0.95 -21.01 -0.25
CA ALA A 43 0.25 -22.14 0.36
C ALA A 43 0.88 -22.54 1.70
N ILE A 44 2.21 -22.58 1.79
CA ILE A 44 2.93 -22.87 3.04
C ILE A 44 2.65 -21.77 4.07
N ALA A 45 2.83 -20.50 3.71
CA ALA A 45 2.60 -19.37 4.62
C ALA A 45 1.17 -19.35 5.16
N TYR A 46 0.19 -19.55 4.27
CA TYR A 46 -1.21 -19.62 4.64
C TYR A 46 -1.53 -20.86 5.50
N ALA A 47 -0.97 -22.03 5.18
CA ALA A 47 -1.13 -23.24 5.99
C ALA A 47 -0.54 -23.06 7.39
N THR A 48 0.64 -22.43 7.52
CA THR A 48 1.24 -22.09 8.81
C THR A 48 0.35 -21.14 9.61
N TYR A 49 -0.14 -20.06 9.00
CA TYR A 49 -1.08 -19.14 9.63
C TYR A 49 -2.36 -19.85 10.10
N LYS A 50 -2.94 -20.73 9.26
CA LYS A 50 -4.13 -21.53 9.61
C LYS A 50 -3.87 -22.52 10.74
N PHE A 51 -2.70 -23.16 10.75
CA PHE A 51 -2.31 -24.04 11.83
C PHE A 51 -2.30 -23.30 13.18
N PHE A 52 -1.68 -22.12 13.24
CA PHE A 52 -1.63 -21.33 14.48
C PHE A 52 -3.00 -20.79 14.91
N THR A 53 -3.80 -20.26 13.98
CA THR A 53 -5.14 -19.71 14.30
C THR A 53 -6.10 -20.78 14.82
N LEU A 54 -6.02 -22.01 14.30
CA LEU A 54 -6.83 -23.13 14.78
C LEU A 54 -6.33 -23.69 16.11
N THR A 55 -5.00 -23.77 16.28
CA THR A 55 -4.38 -24.28 17.51
C THR A 55 -4.58 -23.32 18.69
N SER A 56 -4.71 -22.01 18.42
CA SER A 56 -4.94 -21.00 19.44
C SER A 56 -6.30 -21.14 20.17
N LYS A 57 -7.23 -21.96 19.67
CA LYS A 57 -8.59 -22.15 20.22
C LYS A 57 -9.36 -20.84 20.51
N LYS A 58 -9.02 -19.74 19.82
CA LYS A 58 -9.72 -18.48 19.94
C LYS A 58 -10.98 -18.53 19.09
N ASP A 59 -12.09 -18.07 19.65
CA ASP A 59 -13.38 -17.97 18.94
C ASP A 59 -13.40 -16.90 17.86
N LYS A 60 -12.42 -15.97 17.91
CA LYS A 60 -12.28 -14.86 16.97
C LYS A 60 -10.85 -14.79 16.43
N VAL A 61 -10.74 -14.43 15.15
CA VAL A 61 -9.51 -14.00 14.52
C VAL A 61 -9.45 -12.48 14.60
N THR A 62 -8.36 -11.95 15.12
CA THR A 62 -8.18 -10.51 15.35
C THR A 62 -7.04 -9.98 14.47
N PHE A 63 -7.32 -8.98 13.65
CA PHE A 63 -6.33 -8.28 12.86
C PHE A 63 -6.20 -6.85 13.36
N SER A 64 -4.97 -6.33 13.46
CA SER A 64 -4.75 -4.89 13.57
C SER A 64 -4.26 -4.32 12.23
N PRO A 65 -4.41 -3.01 11.97
CA PRO A 65 -3.85 -2.39 10.78
C PRO A 65 -2.36 -2.69 10.59
N LEU A 66 -1.59 -2.71 11.69
CA LEU A 66 -0.18 -3.13 11.64
C LEU A 66 -0.01 -4.56 11.14
N SER A 67 -0.79 -5.53 11.65
CA SER A 67 -0.69 -6.92 11.18
C SER A 67 -1.00 -7.05 9.69
N ILE A 68 -2.01 -6.32 9.19
CA ILE A 68 -2.38 -6.30 7.78
C ILE A 68 -1.24 -5.73 6.93
N ALA A 69 -0.65 -4.61 7.37
CA ALA A 69 0.50 -4.00 6.71
C ALA A 69 1.72 -4.95 6.69
N LEU A 70 2.02 -5.63 7.81
CA LEU A 70 3.12 -6.60 7.88
C LEU A 70 2.90 -7.80 6.95
N TYR A 71 1.67 -8.31 6.85
CA TYR A 71 1.34 -9.36 5.90
C TYR A 71 1.49 -8.89 4.46
N ALA A 72 1.09 -7.66 4.13
CA ALA A 72 1.28 -7.09 2.80
C ALA A 72 2.78 -6.92 2.46
N ILE A 73 3.59 -6.46 3.41
CA ILE A 73 5.05 -6.33 3.26
C ILE A 73 5.71 -7.72 3.07
N LEU A 74 5.29 -8.72 3.84
CA LEU A 74 5.77 -10.10 3.68
C LEU A 74 5.41 -10.65 2.30
N HIS A 75 4.20 -10.36 1.82
CA HIS A 75 3.77 -10.79 0.50
C HIS A 75 4.60 -10.14 -0.62
N LEU A 76 4.84 -8.83 -0.52
CA LEU A 76 5.73 -8.08 -1.41
C LEU A 76 7.15 -8.67 -1.42
N PHE A 77 7.68 -8.99 -0.23
CA PHE A 77 9.00 -9.61 -0.08
C PHE A 77 9.07 -10.93 -0.84
N ILE A 78 8.12 -11.84 -0.63
CA ILE A 78 8.08 -13.14 -1.33
C ILE A 78 8.04 -12.93 -2.86
N LEU A 79 7.20 -12.01 -3.35
CA LEU A 79 7.06 -11.74 -4.79
C LEU A 79 8.34 -11.18 -5.43
N CYS A 80 9.09 -10.35 -4.71
CA CYS A 80 10.38 -9.84 -5.21
C CYS A 80 11.39 -10.98 -5.48
N PHE A 81 11.41 -12.01 -4.63
CA PHE A 81 12.30 -13.16 -4.80
C PHE A 81 11.84 -14.10 -5.90
N VAL A 82 10.53 -14.35 -5.98
CA VAL A 82 9.94 -15.14 -7.07
C VAL A 82 10.28 -14.50 -8.40
N TYR A 83 10.09 -13.19 -8.53
CA TYR A 83 10.38 -12.48 -9.77
C TYR A 83 11.82 -12.71 -10.25
N PHE A 84 12.81 -12.53 -9.36
CA PHE A 84 14.22 -12.73 -9.73
C PHE A 84 14.61 -14.19 -9.96
N SER A 85 13.94 -15.12 -9.29
CA SER A 85 14.06 -16.56 -9.59
C SER A 85 13.58 -16.88 -11.01
N LEU A 86 12.63 -16.12 -11.55
CA LEU A 86 12.13 -16.29 -12.92
C LEU A 86 12.99 -15.61 -13.97
N THR A 87 13.62 -14.50 -13.63
CA THR A 87 14.49 -13.77 -14.56
C THR A 87 15.96 -14.19 -14.50
N GLY A 88 16.30 -15.24 -13.74
CA GLY A 88 17.66 -15.80 -13.65
C GLY A 88 18.68 -14.92 -12.92
N GLY A 89 18.23 -13.91 -12.16
CA GLY A 89 19.11 -12.98 -11.43
C GLY A 89 19.31 -13.42 -9.99
N ALA A 90 20.46 -14.02 -9.67
CA ALA A 90 20.82 -14.35 -8.29
C ALA A 90 20.92 -13.06 -7.46
N ASN A 91 20.20 -13.00 -6.33
CA ASN A 91 20.25 -11.93 -5.31
C ASN A 91 19.55 -10.58 -5.62
N GLY A 92 18.88 -10.43 -6.76
CA GLY A 92 18.17 -9.17 -7.07
C GLY A 92 16.89 -8.92 -6.25
N GLY A 93 16.32 -9.96 -5.63
CA GLY A 93 15.08 -9.87 -4.86
C GLY A 93 15.17 -8.93 -3.65
N PHE A 94 16.28 -8.96 -2.90
CA PHE A 94 16.51 -8.04 -1.78
C PHE A 94 16.63 -6.58 -2.26
N VAL A 95 17.41 -6.35 -3.32
CA VAL A 95 17.62 -5.01 -3.88
C VAL A 95 16.29 -4.42 -4.34
N LEU A 96 15.50 -5.19 -5.07
CA LEU A 96 14.17 -4.77 -5.50
C LEU A 96 13.26 -4.48 -4.31
N PHE A 97 13.15 -5.39 -3.34
CA PHE A 97 12.32 -5.21 -2.16
C PHE A 97 12.66 -3.91 -1.41
N PHE A 98 13.94 -3.68 -1.09
CA PHE A 98 14.35 -2.47 -0.37
C PHE A 98 14.20 -1.21 -1.22
N LYS A 99 14.33 -1.30 -2.55
CA LYS A 99 14.02 -0.18 -3.46
C LYS A 99 12.54 0.17 -3.40
N ILE A 100 11.64 -0.83 -3.46
CA ILE A 100 10.18 -0.61 -3.34
C ILE A 100 9.87 -0.01 -1.97
N PHE A 101 10.40 -0.60 -0.91
CA PHE A 101 10.16 -0.15 0.45
C PHE A 101 10.64 1.29 0.67
N GLY A 102 11.82 1.63 0.15
CA GLY A 102 12.35 3.00 0.16
C GLY A 102 11.42 3.99 -0.55
N TYR A 103 10.91 3.62 -1.72
CA TYR A 103 9.95 4.44 -2.48
C TYR A 103 8.61 4.62 -1.76
N LEU A 104 8.18 3.66 -0.95
CA LEU A 104 6.93 3.75 -0.17
C LEU A 104 7.06 4.59 1.10
N LEU A 105 8.27 4.78 1.62
CA LEU A 105 8.49 5.50 2.87
C LEU A 105 8.02 6.96 2.76
N LEU A 106 8.38 7.65 1.68
CA LEU A 106 8.00 9.05 1.49
C LEU A 106 6.48 9.23 1.38
N PRO A 107 5.75 8.53 0.47
CA PRO A 107 4.29 8.62 0.41
C PRO A 107 3.62 8.25 1.73
N ALA A 108 4.12 7.26 2.47
CA ALA A 108 3.58 6.88 3.77
C ALA A 108 3.75 7.99 4.82
N MET A 109 4.96 8.57 4.93
CA MET A 109 5.22 9.68 5.84
C MET A 109 4.42 10.94 5.46
N LEU A 110 4.40 11.29 4.18
CA LEU A 110 3.62 12.40 3.64
C LEU A 110 2.14 12.21 3.98
N THR A 111 1.58 11.05 3.66
CA THR A 111 0.17 10.73 3.97
C THR A 111 -0.13 10.86 5.44
N LEU A 112 0.71 10.28 6.32
CA LEU A 112 0.52 10.33 7.77
C LEU A 112 0.52 11.78 8.29
N ILE A 113 1.52 12.58 7.92
CA ILE A 113 1.66 13.96 8.38
C ILE A 113 0.52 14.82 7.86
N VAL A 114 0.22 14.72 6.56
CA VAL A 114 -0.80 15.51 5.87
C VAL A 114 -2.20 15.17 6.36
N TYR A 115 -2.52 13.88 6.49
CA TYR A 115 -3.77 13.42 7.13
C TYR A 115 -3.92 13.96 8.55
N SER A 116 -2.86 13.86 9.36
CA SER A 116 -2.90 14.30 10.76
C SER A 116 -3.09 15.82 10.87
N LEU A 117 -2.44 16.59 9.98
CA LEU A 117 -2.64 18.04 9.89
C LEU A 117 -4.09 18.37 9.52
N GLY A 118 -4.62 17.73 8.48
CA GLY A 118 -6.00 17.96 8.05
C GLY A 118 -7.00 17.60 9.13
N LYS A 119 -6.85 16.44 9.79
CA LYS A 119 -7.67 16.01 10.93
C LYS A 119 -7.68 17.06 12.02
N LYS A 120 -6.50 17.54 12.43
CA LYS A 120 -6.36 18.56 13.49
C LYS A 120 -7.08 19.85 13.14
N VAL A 121 -6.87 20.35 11.93
CA VAL A 121 -7.44 21.63 11.50
C VAL A 121 -8.96 21.52 11.39
N ILE A 122 -9.48 20.47 10.75
CA ILE A 122 -10.93 20.26 10.64
C ILE A 122 -11.55 20.13 12.03
N HIS A 123 -10.99 19.30 12.92
CA HIS A 123 -11.52 19.12 14.27
C HIS A 123 -11.59 20.44 15.05
N ARG A 124 -10.62 21.34 14.86
CA ARG A 124 -10.59 22.65 15.50
C ARG A 124 -11.72 23.57 15.05
N PHE A 125 -12.09 23.52 13.76
CA PHE A 125 -13.10 24.44 13.18
C PHE A 125 -14.49 23.82 13.09
N VAL A 126 -14.59 22.50 12.99
CA VAL A 126 -15.84 21.73 12.87
C VAL A 126 -15.80 20.55 13.84
N PRO A 127 -15.97 20.76 15.16
CA PRO A 127 -15.89 19.67 16.14
C PRO A 127 -16.94 18.57 15.93
N SER A 128 -18.09 18.89 15.34
CA SER A 128 -19.13 17.92 14.99
C SER A 128 -18.67 16.89 13.95
N PHE A 129 -17.58 17.16 13.23
CA PHE A 129 -16.99 16.25 12.24
C PHE A 129 -16.61 14.90 12.83
N GLU A 130 -16.36 14.78 14.14
CA GLU A 130 -16.07 13.50 14.79
C GLU A 130 -17.26 12.52 14.80
N GLN A 131 -18.47 13.02 14.58
CA GLN A 131 -19.69 12.20 14.53
C GLN A 131 -19.89 11.53 13.16
N GLU A 132 -19.12 11.95 12.15
CA GLU A 132 -19.23 11.42 10.79
C GLU A 132 -18.62 10.01 10.64
N GLU A 133 -18.97 9.35 9.54
CA GLU A 133 -18.44 8.03 9.21
C GLU A 133 -16.90 8.04 9.12
N MET A 134 -16.26 6.96 9.57
CA MET A 134 -14.79 6.86 9.62
C MET A 134 -14.14 7.05 8.24
N ALA A 135 -14.73 6.46 7.20
CA ALA A 135 -14.20 6.57 5.84
C ALA A 135 -14.28 8.02 5.31
N PHE A 136 -15.42 8.68 5.54
CA PHE A 136 -15.59 10.09 5.18
C PHE A 136 -14.60 10.98 5.95
N ARG A 137 -14.46 10.75 7.26
CA ARG A 137 -13.50 11.49 8.09
C ARG A 137 -12.07 11.34 7.59
N PHE A 138 -11.67 10.13 7.25
CA PHE A 138 -10.35 9.83 6.73
C PHE A 138 -10.09 10.57 5.41
N LEU A 139 -10.97 10.39 4.42
CA LEU A 139 -10.81 10.95 3.08
C LEU A 139 -10.80 12.48 3.10
N LEU A 140 -11.72 13.11 3.85
CA LEU A 140 -11.79 14.57 3.92
C LEU A 140 -10.59 15.14 4.68
N SER A 141 -10.15 14.51 5.78
CA SER A 141 -8.95 14.94 6.50
C SER A 141 -7.70 14.85 5.62
N LEU A 142 -7.55 13.75 4.89
CA LEU A 142 -6.42 13.57 3.96
C LEU A 142 -6.45 14.62 2.84
N GLY A 143 -7.60 14.78 2.17
CA GLY A 143 -7.76 15.74 1.08
C GLY A 143 -7.53 17.18 1.53
N PHE A 144 -8.12 17.58 2.66
CA PHE A 144 -7.95 18.92 3.21
C PHE A 144 -6.50 19.17 3.64
N GLY A 145 -5.87 18.18 4.29
CA GLY A 145 -4.45 18.24 4.60
C GLY A 145 -3.60 18.47 3.35
N PHE A 146 -3.88 17.75 2.26
CA PHE A 146 -3.13 17.89 1.01
C PHE A 146 -3.29 19.28 0.42
N VAL A 147 -4.50 19.84 0.45
CA VAL A 147 -4.75 21.22 0.02
C VAL A 147 -3.91 22.21 0.85
N LEU A 148 -3.87 22.07 2.17
CA LEU A 148 -3.06 22.93 3.03
C LEU A 148 -1.56 22.82 2.71
N PHE A 149 -1.05 21.59 2.64
CA PHE A 149 0.35 21.32 2.38
C PHE A 149 0.79 21.81 0.99
N LEU A 150 0.02 21.48 -0.05
CA LEU A 150 0.33 21.89 -1.42
C LEU A 150 0.20 23.41 -1.58
N THR A 151 -0.78 24.06 -0.95
CA THR A 151 -0.90 25.52 -0.98
C THR A 151 0.33 26.18 -0.37
N ALA A 152 0.78 25.70 0.80
CA ALA A 152 2.00 26.22 1.43
C ALA A 152 3.24 25.99 0.56
N LEU A 153 3.39 24.80 -0.01
CA LEU A 153 4.49 24.47 -0.91
C LEU A 153 4.45 25.31 -2.19
N THR A 154 3.27 25.58 -2.74
CA THR A 154 3.11 26.45 -3.90
C THR A 154 3.48 27.89 -3.59
N ILE A 155 3.10 28.42 -2.42
CA ILE A 155 3.50 29.77 -1.99
C ILE A 155 5.02 29.84 -1.88
N VAL A 156 5.64 28.91 -1.14
CA VAL A 156 7.11 28.88 -0.98
C VAL A 156 7.82 28.68 -2.32
N GLY A 157 7.30 27.80 -3.17
CA GLY A 157 7.85 27.54 -4.49
C GLY A 157 7.71 28.70 -5.47
N SER A 158 6.65 29.51 -5.34
CA SER A 158 6.47 30.75 -6.13
C SER A 158 7.48 31.84 -5.78
N LEU A 159 8.08 31.76 -4.59
CA LEU A 159 9.19 32.60 -4.13
C LEU A 159 10.57 32.04 -4.54
N GLY A 160 10.61 31.02 -5.39
CA GLY A 160 11.84 30.39 -5.88
C GLY A 160 12.49 29.41 -4.90
N GLN A 161 11.70 28.82 -3.99
CA GLN A 161 12.18 27.89 -2.96
C GLN A 161 11.53 26.51 -3.08
N TYR A 162 11.27 26.03 -4.30
CA TYR A 162 10.73 24.69 -4.54
C TYR A 162 11.86 23.64 -4.53
N ASN A 163 12.37 23.33 -3.35
CA ASN A 163 13.48 22.41 -3.16
C ASN A 163 13.26 21.46 -1.96
N ILE A 164 14.16 20.49 -1.78
CA ILE A 164 14.05 19.47 -0.73
C ILE A 164 13.99 20.08 0.68
N LEU A 165 14.70 21.17 0.95
CA LEU A 165 14.72 21.81 2.26
C LEU A 165 13.38 22.46 2.58
N ALA A 166 12.73 23.10 1.61
CA ALA A 166 11.39 23.63 1.77
C ALA A 166 10.37 22.53 2.07
N VAL A 167 10.44 21.41 1.35
CA VAL A 167 9.55 20.25 1.60
C VAL A 167 9.77 19.68 2.99
N ILE A 168 11.02 19.42 3.39
CA ILE A 168 11.35 18.92 4.72
C ILE A 168 10.89 19.91 5.80
N GLY A 169 11.14 21.20 5.61
CA GLY A 169 10.72 22.25 6.54
C GLY A 169 9.20 22.27 6.72
N LEU A 170 8.44 22.22 5.62
CA LEU A 170 6.97 22.17 5.67
C LEU A 170 6.46 20.88 6.33
N LEU A 171 7.07 19.74 6.05
CA LEU A 171 6.72 18.46 6.70
C LEU A 171 7.02 18.51 8.20
N LEU A 172 8.16 19.07 8.61
CA LEU A 172 8.51 19.22 10.02
C LEU A 172 7.55 20.16 10.75
N VAL A 173 7.25 21.33 10.17
CA VAL A 173 6.28 22.27 10.76
C VAL A 173 4.91 21.62 10.87
N SER A 174 4.44 20.95 9.81
CA SER A 174 3.17 20.22 9.80
C SER A 174 3.15 19.11 10.86
N GLY A 175 4.24 18.36 10.98
CA GLY A 175 4.41 17.30 11.96
C GLY A 175 4.43 17.81 13.40
N VAL A 176 5.12 18.92 13.67
CA VAL A 176 5.13 19.58 14.99
C VAL A 176 3.73 20.09 15.34
N ILE A 177 3.03 20.71 14.38
CA ILE A 177 1.64 21.16 14.60
C ILE A 177 0.73 19.97 14.88
N ALA A 178 0.85 18.87 14.12
CA ALA A 178 -0.03 17.70 14.17
C ALA A 178 0.48 16.53 15.04
N TYR A 179 1.43 16.78 15.95
CA TYR A 179 2.16 15.70 16.62
C TYR A 179 1.26 14.76 17.44
N LYS A 180 0.21 15.28 18.09
CA LYS A 180 -0.73 14.47 18.86
C LYS A 180 -1.51 13.53 17.95
N GLU A 181 -2.01 14.06 16.85
CA GLU A 181 -2.80 13.34 15.86
C GLU A 181 -1.95 12.28 15.15
N ILE A 182 -0.66 12.55 14.93
CA ILE A 182 0.31 11.56 14.43
C ILE A 182 0.48 10.41 15.45
N ILE A 183 0.72 10.72 16.72
CA ILE A 183 0.90 9.71 17.77
C ILE A 183 -0.37 8.86 17.92
N GLU A 184 -1.55 9.48 17.92
CA GLU A 184 -2.84 8.77 17.96
C GLU A 184 -3.01 7.84 16.74
N SER A 185 -2.71 8.34 15.53
CA SER A 185 -2.81 7.57 14.30
C SER A 185 -1.85 6.38 14.30
N LEU A 186 -0.61 6.58 14.74
CA LEU A 186 0.34 5.50 14.93
C LEU A 186 -0.18 4.51 15.98
N ALA A 187 -0.57 4.97 17.17
CA ALA A 187 -1.10 4.10 18.23
C ALA A 187 -2.30 3.25 17.76
N SER A 188 -3.15 3.81 16.89
CA SER A 188 -4.29 3.11 16.28
C SER A 188 -3.89 1.87 15.46
N LEU A 189 -2.67 1.84 14.91
CA LEU A 189 -2.15 0.67 14.17
C LEU A 189 -2.07 -0.58 15.04
N TRP A 190 -1.91 -0.39 16.36
CA TRP A 190 -1.89 -1.45 17.36
C TRP A 190 -3.23 -1.62 18.07
N SER A 191 -3.88 -0.51 18.46
CA SER A 191 -5.08 -0.56 19.31
C SER A 191 -6.35 -0.91 18.56
N TYR A 192 -6.48 -0.52 17.28
CA TYR A 192 -7.64 -0.88 16.48
C TYR A 192 -7.60 -2.36 16.12
N LYS A 193 -8.70 -3.07 16.39
CA LYS A 193 -8.86 -4.50 16.14
C LYS A 193 -10.07 -4.74 15.25
N ILE A 194 -9.82 -5.43 14.14
CA ILE A 194 -10.84 -6.00 13.27
C ILE A 194 -11.01 -7.44 13.72
N GLU A 195 -12.20 -7.78 14.21
CA GLU A 195 -12.51 -9.11 14.71
C GLU A 195 -13.47 -9.83 13.77
N LEU A 196 -13.11 -11.03 13.36
CA LEU A 196 -13.99 -11.93 12.62
C LEU A 196 -14.18 -13.22 13.43
N PRO A 197 -15.38 -13.82 13.42
CA PRO A 197 -15.56 -15.16 13.97
C PRO A 197 -14.54 -16.11 13.35
N ASN A 198 -13.96 -17.01 14.15
CA ASN A 198 -13.02 -18.02 13.66
C ASN A 198 -13.79 -19.24 13.10
N HIS A 199 -13.06 -20.15 12.44
CA HIS A 199 -13.57 -21.44 12.00
C HIS A 199 -13.95 -22.30 13.20
N LYS A 200 -15.08 -23.01 13.15
CA LYS A 200 -15.50 -23.97 14.19
C LYS A 200 -15.35 -25.41 13.67
N PRO A 201 -14.24 -26.12 13.95
CA PRO A 201 -13.97 -27.43 13.37
C PRO A 201 -15.02 -28.51 13.66
N ASN A 202 -15.75 -28.35 14.78
CA ASN A 202 -16.79 -29.29 15.23
C ASN A 202 -18.22 -28.77 14.96
N GLY A 203 -18.38 -27.63 14.29
CA GLY A 203 -19.67 -27.02 13.98
C GLY A 203 -20.32 -27.59 12.72
N SER A 204 -21.40 -26.94 12.27
CA SER A 204 -22.03 -27.21 10.96
C SER A 204 -21.07 -26.93 9.80
N PHE A 205 -21.38 -27.40 8.58
CA PHE A 205 -20.55 -27.16 7.39
C PHE A 205 -20.22 -25.67 7.18
N PHE A 206 -21.21 -24.78 7.31
CA PHE A 206 -21.02 -23.34 7.10
C PHE A 206 -20.19 -22.69 8.22
N GLU A 207 -20.29 -23.18 9.46
CA GLU A 207 -19.45 -22.72 10.58
C GLU A 207 -18.02 -23.26 10.51
N GLN A 208 -17.85 -24.46 9.95
CA GLN A 208 -16.52 -25.01 9.66
C GLN A 208 -15.81 -24.19 8.60
N VAL A 209 -16.50 -23.82 7.51
CA VAL A 209 -15.88 -23.07 6.39
C VAL A 209 -15.76 -21.59 6.67
N ASN A 210 -16.71 -20.99 7.41
CA ASN A 210 -16.79 -19.57 7.71
C ASN A 210 -16.48 -18.69 6.48
N LEU A 211 -17.44 -18.66 5.55
CA LEU A 211 -17.31 -17.96 4.27
C LEU A 211 -16.89 -16.48 4.40
N PRO A 212 -17.37 -15.69 5.37
CA PRO A 212 -16.89 -14.32 5.57
C PRO A 212 -15.39 -14.22 5.86
N LEU A 213 -14.87 -15.06 6.77
CA LEU A 213 -13.44 -15.07 7.08
C LEU A 213 -12.61 -15.55 5.89
N LEU A 214 -13.04 -16.64 5.25
CA LEU A 214 -12.34 -17.21 4.09
C LEU A 214 -12.29 -16.23 2.91
N SER A 215 -13.42 -15.61 2.57
CA SER A 215 -13.50 -14.62 1.49
C SER A 215 -12.65 -13.38 1.78
N THR A 216 -12.60 -12.92 3.02
CA THR A 216 -11.74 -11.81 3.44
C THR A 216 -10.25 -12.15 3.25
N GLU A 217 -9.83 -13.35 3.65
CA GLU A 217 -8.45 -13.81 3.51
C GLU A 217 -8.04 -13.98 2.04
N ILE A 218 -8.92 -14.55 1.21
CA ILE A 218 -8.70 -14.69 -0.24
C ILE A 218 -8.62 -13.32 -0.91
N LEU A 219 -9.56 -12.42 -0.60
CA LEU A 219 -9.57 -11.06 -1.12
C LEU A 219 -8.28 -10.32 -0.74
N PHE A 220 -7.83 -10.45 0.51
CA PHE A 220 -6.57 -9.87 0.97
C PHE A 220 -5.37 -10.40 0.15
N MET A 221 -5.27 -11.71 -0.07
CA MET A 221 -4.20 -12.30 -0.88
C MET A 221 -4.23 -11.78 -2.33
N ILE A 222 -5.40 -11.71 -2.96
CA ILE A 222 -5.55 -11.19 -4.32
C ILE A 222 -5.15 -9.71 -4.41
N LEU A 223 -5.68 -8.87 -3.51
CA LEU A 223 -5.40 -7.43 -3.51
C LEU A 223 -3.91 -7.15 -3.29
N THR A 224 -3.30 -7.82 -2.30
CA THR A 224 -1.87 -7.62 -2.00
C THR A 224 -0.97 -8.17 -3.10
N PHE A 225 -1.36 -9.24 -3.80
CA PHE A 225 -0.68 -9.71 -5.00
C PHE A 225 -0.72 -8.65 -6.10
N LEU A 226 -1.91 -8.16 -6.47
CA LEU A 226 -2.07 -7.16 -7.52
C LEU A 226 -1.29 -5.88 -7.21
N ILE A 227 -1.38 -5.38 -5.96
CA ILE A 227 -0.63 -4.19 -5.52
C ILE A 227 0.88 -4.43 -5.63
N SER A 228 1.37 -5.58 -5.18
CA SER A 228 2.80 -5.90 -5.22
C SER A 228 3.33 -6.03 -6.64
N VAL A 229 2.58 -6.69 -7.53
CA VAL A 229 2.93 -6.77 -8.96
C VAL A 229 3.00 -5.39 -9.58
N ASN A 230 2.04 -4.50 -9.27
CA ASN A 230 2.08 -3.11 -9.73
C ASN A 230 3.33 -2.37 -9.24
N PHE A 231 3.70 -2.49 -7.97
CA PHE A 231 4.93 -1.86 -7.47
C PHE A 231 6.19 -2.41 -8.14
N ILE A 232 6.27 -3.73 -8.33
CA ILE A 232 7.38 -4.36 -9.05
C ILE A 232 7.45 -3.82 -10.49
N ASN A 233 6.29 -3.63 -11.14
CA ASN A 233 6.20 -3.15 -12.51
C ASN A 233 6.54 -1.66 -12.64
N ILE A 234 6.14 -0.80 -11.70
CA ILE A 234 6.46 0.64 -11.70
C ILE A 234 7.97 0.89 -11.59
N ILE A 235 8.69 0.02 -10.86
CA ILE A 235 10.14 0.13 -10.71
C ILE A 235 10.88 -0.39 -11.94
N ARG A 236 10.22 -1.15 -12.80
CA ARG A 236 10.75 -1.44 -14.13
C ARG A 236 10.45 -0.25 -15.03
N PRO A 237 11.43 0.20 -15.84
CA PRO A 237 11.16 1.21 -16.84
C PRO A 237 10.12 0.66 -17.81
N MET A 238 8.87 1.11 -17.69
CA MET A 238 7.89 0.92 -18.76
C MET A 238 8.24 1.87 -19.91
N PRO A 239 7.92 1.52 -21.17
CA PRO A 239 7.83 2.52 -22.21
C PRO A 239 6.68 3.47 -21.85
N ILE A 240 7.04 4.63 -21.31
CA ILE A 240 6.13 5.71 -20.96
C ILE A 240 5.69 6.36 -22.27
N GLY A 241 4.37 6.55 -22.46
CA GLY A 241 3.84 7.26 -23.62
C GLY A 241 4.41 8.68 -23.74
N TRP A 242 4.42 9.24 -24.95
CA TRP A 242 5.02 10.56 -25.20
C TRP A 242 4.35 11.69 -24.38
N ASP A 243 3.04 11.60 -24.15
CA ASP A 243 2.28 12.55 -23.31
C ASP A 243 2.58 12.35 -21.81
N ASP A 244 2.85 11.11 -21.40
CA ASP A 244 3.16 10.74 -20.02
C ASP A 244 4.58 11.20 -19.60
N LEU A 245 5.55 11.19 -20.53
CA LEU A 245 6.95 11.51 -20.22
C LEU A 245 7.15 13.02 -19.99
N GLY A 246 6.54 13.86 -20.83
CA GLY A 246 6.63 15.32 -20.70
C GLY A 246 5.93 15.84 -19.45
N VAL A 247 4.63 15.54 -19.34
CA VAL A 247 3.75 16.11 -18.32
C VAL A 247 4.00 15.54 -16.93
N TYR A 248 4.26 14.23 -16.82
CA TYR A 248 4.27 13.52 -15.55
C TYR A 248 5.68 13.20 -15.03
N MET A 249 6.72 13.29 -15.87
CA MET A 249 8.11 13.02 -15.45
C MET A 249 9.04 14.22 -15.67
N ASN A 250 9.07 14.79 -16.87
CA ASN A 250 10.01 15.85 -17.21
C ASN A 250 9.73 17.16 -16.49
N TYR A 251 8.50 17.69 -16.50
CA TYR A 251 8.20 18.95 -15.79
C TYR A 251 8.43 18.86 -14.28
N PRO A 252 7.98 17.80 -13.58
CA PRO A 252 8.29 17.65 -12.16
C PRO A 252 9.80 17.57 -11.88
N GLN A 253 10.56 16.88 -12.73
CA GLN A 253 12.02 16.79 -12.61
C GLN A 253 12.70 18.13 -12.87
N ILE A 254 12.27 18.87 -13.90
CA ILE A 254 12.77 20.22 -14.21
C ILE A 254 12.48 21.17 -13.04
N MET A 255 11.26 21.15 -12.49
CA MET A 255 10.90 21.95 -11.32
C MET A 255 11.78 21.61 -10.11
N ALA A 256 11.97 20.32 -9.82
CA ALA A 256 12.80 19.86 -8.72
C ALA A 256 14.27 20.27 -8.88
N ASN A 257 14.80 20.21 -10.10
CA ASN A 257 16.19 20.58 -10.40
C ASN A 257 16.42 22.09 -10.41
N ASN A 258 15.45 22.87 -10.91
CA ASN A 258 15.58 24.32 -11.01
C ASN A 258 15.25 25.03 -9.69
N GLY A 259 14.62 24.36 -8.73
CA GLY A 259 14.25 24.97 -7.46
C GLY A 259 13.05 25.91 -7.55
N GLU A 260 12.33 25.94 -8.68
CA GLU A 260 11.24 26.88 -8.92
C GLU A 260 10.03 26.19 -9.53
N ILE A 261 8.85 26.75 -9.23
CA ILE A 261 7.61 26.33 -9.85
C ILE A 261 7.51 26.93 -11.27
N ALA A 262 7.32 26.08 -12.27
CA ALA A 262 7.29 26.50 -13.66
C ALA A 262 6.07 27.38 -13.96
N LYS A 263 6.29 28.58 -14.51
CA LYS A 263 5.28 29.65 -14.65
C LYS A 263 4.24 29.43 -15.77
N TRP A 264 4.44 28.44 -16.64
CA TRP A 264 3.67 28.27 -17.88
C TRP A 264 3.17 26.84 -18.12
N VAL A 265 3.25 25.98 -17.10
CA VAL A 265 2.89 24.57 -17.25
C VAL A 265 1.45 24.37 -16.78
N GLY A 266 0.61 23.73 -17.60
CA GLY A 266 -0.71 23.28 -17.17
C GLY A 266 -0.60 22.09 -16.20
N MET A 267 -1.51 21.97 -15.23
CA MET A 267 -1.57 20.89 -14.22
C MET A 267 -0.54 20.94 -13.08
N MET A 268 -0.44 22.09 -12.42
CA MET A 268 0.51 22.35 -11.32
C MET A 268 0.39 21.39 -10.13
N ALA A 269 -0.81 20.89 -9.79
CA ALA A 269 -1.01 20.08 -8.58
C ALA A 269 -0.28 18.73 -8.63
N TRP A 270 -0.41 18.00 -9.74
CA TRP A 270 0.28 16.73 -9.94
C TRP A 270 1.80 16.94 -10.01
N GLN A 271 2.24 17.95 -10.77
CA GLN A 271 3.67 18.18 -10.97
C GLN A 271 4.38 18.62 -9.70
N THR A 272 3.72 19.43 -8.88
CA THR A 272 4.21 19.86 -7.57
C THR A 272 4.33 18.67 -6.61
N LEU A 273 3.40 17.71 -6.66
CA LEU A 273 3.47 16.50 -5.83
C LEU A 273 4.55 15.53 -6.32
N THR A 274 4.57 15.22 -7.61
CA THR A 274 5.54 14.30 -8.23
C THR A 274 6.97 14.83 -8.17
N GLY A 275 7.16 16.15 -8.22
CA GLY A 275 8.48 16.77 -8.07
C GLY A 275 9.10 16.53 -6.70
N ILE A 276 8.28 16.35 -5.65
CA ILE A 276 8.77 15.90 -4.34
C ILE A 276 9.43 14.52 -4.47
N GLY A 277 8.83 13.62 -5.25
CA GLY A 277 9.39 12.31 -5.54
C GLY A 277 10.81 12.40 -6.10
N PHE A 278 11.03 13.28 -7.08
CA PHE A 278 12.35 13.54 -7.68
C PHE A 278 13.35 14.14 -6.68
N MET A 279 12.93 15.11 -5.85
CA MET A 279 13.81 15.71 -4.83
C MET A 279 14.36 14.67 -3.85
N PHE A 280 13.55 13.67 -3.49
CA PHE A 280 13.93 12.60 -2.58
C PHE A 280 14.55 11.37 -3.28
N HIS A 281 14.80 11.44 -4.60
CA HIS A 281 15.24 10.29 -5.41
C HIS A 281 14.34 9.05 -5.23
N SER A 282 13.05 9.31 -5.02
CA SER A 282 12.01 8.32 -4.76
C SER A 282 11.05 8.14 -5.95
N ALA A 283 11.23 8.94 -7.00
CA ALA A 283 10.68 8.69 -8.33
C ALA A 283 11.68 7.87 -9.17
N PRO A 284 11.20 6.94 -10.02
CA PRO A 284 12.03 6.12 -10.89
C PRO A 284 12.75 6.92 -12.00
#